data_AF-A0A538NUT8-F1
#
_entry.id   AF-A0A538NUT8-F1
#
_cell.length_a   1.000
_cell.length_b   1.000
_cell.length_c   1.000
_cell.angle_alpha   90.00
_cell.angle_beta   90.00
_cell.angle_gamma   90.00
#
_symmetry.space_group_name_H-M   'P 1'
#
loop_
_entity.id
_entity.type
_entity.pdbx_description
1 polymer ?
#
loop_
_entity_poly.entity_id
_entity_poly.type
_entity_poly.pdbx_seq_one_letter_code
_entity_poly.pdbx_strand_id
1 'polypeptide(L)'
;MSLVFKTIQTEGIAELSYLLGDDDEGIGAIFDPRADIDVYVDMAREAGLAITHIFETLRATGIGEDLRQQRGRRPIRILSREITRRRPFHIW
;
A
#
# COMPACT_ATOMS: atom_id res chain seq x y z
N MET A 1 16.22 3.85 12.98
CA MET A 1 15.17 3.33 13.90
C MET A 1 14.07 4.36 13.94
N SER A 2 13.54 4.74 12.78
CA SER A 2 12.48 5.72 12.69
C SER A 2 11.30 5.13 11.95
N LEU A 3 10.13 5.30 12.57
CA LEU A 3 8.87 4.90 11.99
C LEU A 3 8.52 5.86 10.87
N VAL A 4 8.44 5.38 9.65
CA VAL A 4 7.84 6.11 8.55
C VAL A 4 6.33 5.92 8.64
N PHE A 5 5.59 7.01 8.81
CA PHE A 5 4.13 7.01 8.78
C PHE A 5 3.63 8.09 7.83
N LYS A 6 2.89 7.68 6.79
CA LYS A 6 2.25 8.59 5.85
C LYS A 6 0.77 8.24 5.73
N THR A 7 -0.08 9.26 5.72
CA THR A 7 -1.51 9.13 5.45
C THR A 7 -1.79 9.61 4.03
N ILE A 8 -2.60 8.85 3.31
CA ILE A 8 -3.07 9.17 1.97
C ILE A 8 -4.57 9.40 2.06
N GLN A 9 -5.02 10.61 1.74
CA GLN A 9 -6.43 10.93 1.63
C GLN A 9 -6.81 11.01 0.15
N THR A 10 -7.85 10.27 -0.25
CA THR A 10 -8.42 10.44 -1.59
C THR A 10 -9.32 11.68 -1.59
N GLU A 11 -9.04 12.64 -2.47
CA GLU A 11 -9.86 13.84 -2.58
C GLU A 11 -11.30 13.51 -3.01
N GLY A 12 -12.28 14.18 -2.40
CA GLY A 12 -13.69 14.04 -2.76
C GLY A 12 -14.42 12.82 -2.17
N ILE A 13 -13.72 11.90 -1.50
CA ILE A 13 -14.33 10.78 -0.76
C ILE A 13 -13.66 10.59 0.61
N ALA A 14 -14.40 10.04 1.57
CA ALA A 14 -13.88 9.72 2.90
C ALA A 14 -13.11 8.38 2.91
N GLU A 15 -12.15 8.23 1.99
CA GLU A 15 -11.27 7.06 1.89
C GLU A 15 -9.85 7.44 2.33
N LEU A 16 -9.31 6.67 3.28
CA LEU A 16 -7.96 6.84 3.81
C LEU A 16 -7.15 5.57 3.58
N SER A 17 -5.91 5.75 3.17
CA SER A 17 -4.89 4.70 3.15
C SER A 17 -3.70 5.12 3.98
N TYR A 18 -2.92 4.15 4.46
CA TYR A 18 -1.74 4.43 5.27
C TYR A 18 -0.52 3.68 4.76
N LEU A 19 0.63 4.34 4.74
CA LEU A 19 1.95 3.70 4.61
C LEU A 19 2.62 3.72 5.98
N LEU A 20 2.96 2.53 6.46
CA LEU A 20 3.77 2.32 7.65
C LEU A 20 5.07 1.65 7.23
N GLY A 21 6.22 2.16 7.67
CA GLY A 21 7.51 1.57 7.32
C GLY A 21 8.57 1.69 8.40
N ASP A 22 9.53 0.78 8.31
CA ASP A 22 10.77 0.79 9.06
C ASP A 22 11.88 1.27 8.11
N ASP A 23 12.46 2.44 8.40
CA ASP A 23 13.48 3.06 7.56
C ASP A 23 14.84 2.36 7.62
N ASP A 24 15.16 1.68 8.72
CA ASP A 24 16.42 0.94 8.87
C ASP A 24 16.38 -0.32 8.00
N GLU A 25 15.28 -1.05 8.05
CA GLU A 25 15.07 -2.28 7.28
C GLU A 25 14.65 -1.99 5.83
N GLY A 26 14.22 -0.75 5.54
CA GLY A 26 13.76 -0.33 4.22
C GLY A 26 12.49 -1.08 3.79
N ILE A 27 11.62 -1.45 4.73
CA ILE A 27 10.38 -2.19 4.45
C ILE A 27 9.15 -1.41 4.89
N GLY A 28 8.05 -1.58 4.17
CA GLY A 28 6.79 -0.92 4.48
C GLY A 28 5.56 -1.77 4.18
N ALA A 29 4.43 -1.34 4.73
CA ALA A 29 3.12 -1.92 4.59
C ALA A 29 2.11 -0.83 4.19
N ILE A 30 1.19 -1.18 3.27
CA ILE A 30 0.05 -0.34 2.92
C ILE A 30 -1.21 -0.88 3.58
N PHE A 31 -2.00 0.02 4.17
CA PHE A 31 -3.32 -0.28 4.73
C PHE A 31 -4.40 0.39 3.89
N ASP A 32 -5.47 -0.35 3.60
CA ASP A 32 -6.63 0.07 2.81
C ASP A 32 -6.24 0.69 1.45
N PRO A 33 -5.51 -0.05 0.59
CA PRO A 33 -5.10 0.47 -0.71
C PRO A 33 -6.31 0.70 -1.63
N ARG A 34 -6.28 1.82 -2.34
CA ARG A 34 -7.15 2.08 -3.48
C ARG A 34 -6.62 1.41 -4.74
N ALA A 35 -7.41 1.42 -5.81
CA ALA A 35 -7.05 0.78 -7.08
C ALA A 35 -5.90 1.51 -7.82
N ASP A 36 -5.78 2.82 -7.62
CA ASP A 36 -4.67 3.62 -8.12
C ASP A 36 -3.41 3.33 -7.29
N ILE A 37 -2.54 2.48 -7.83
CA ILE A 37 -1.37 1.94 -7.13
C ILE A 37 -0.14 2.85 -7.21
N ASP A 38 -0.08 3.74 -8.19
CA ASP A 38 1.13 4.51 -8.51
C ASP A 38 1.48 5.45 -7.35
N VAL A 39 0.47 6.02 -6.70
CA VAL A 39 0.63 6.86 -5.50
C VAL A 39 1.40 6.14 -4.38
N TYR A 40 1.21 4.83 -4.20
CA TYR A 40 1.89 4.07 -3.15
C TYR A 40 3.32 3.72 -3.56
N VAL A 41 3.53 3.41 -4.83
CA VAL A 41 4.86 3.07 -5.37
C VAL A 41 5.78 4.27 -5.30
N ASP A 42 5.32 5.45 -5.72
CA ASP A 42 6.13 6.66 -5.70
C ASP A 42 6.40 7.12 -4.26
N MET A 43 5.39 7.05 -3.39
CA MET A 43 5.55 7.36 -1.97
C MET A 43 6.56 6.45 -1.26
N ALA A 44 6.55 5.15 -1.59
CA ALA A 44 7.50 4.18 -1.04
C ALA A 44 8.91 4.42 -1.56
N ARG A 45 9.07 4.79 -2.85
CA ARG A 45 10.37 5.16 -3.42
C ARG A 45 10.94 6.41 -2.75
N GLU A 46 10.13 7.45 -2.59
CA GLU A 46 10.53 8.66 -1.88
C GLU A 46 10.95 8.38 -0.43
N ALA A 47 10.29 7.42 0.22
CA ALA A 47 10.60 7.01 1.58
C ALA A 47 11.73 5.97 1.68
N GLY A 48 12.30 5.50 0.55
CA GLY A 48 13.30 4.44 0.55
C GLY A 48 12.78 3.06 0.98
N LEU A 49 11.48 2.81 0.89
CA LEU A 49 10.82 1.61 1.38
C LEU A 49 10.45 0.62 0.27
N ALA A 50 10.56 -0.66 0.61
CA ALA A 50 9.94 -1.77 -0.10
C ALA A 50 8.58 -2.10 0.50
N ILE A 51 7.50 -1.87 -0.24
CA ILE A 51 6.18 -2.37 0.16
C ILE A 51 6.22 -3.90 0.11
N THR A 52 6.15 -4.51 1.28
CA THR A 52 6.19 -5.98 1.47
C THR A 52 4.84 -6.54 1.90
N HIS A 53 3.98 -5.69 2.45
CA HIS A 53 2.69 -6.08 3.00
C HIS A 53 1.59 -5.13 2.55
N ILE A 54 0.40 -5.68 2.36
CA ILE A 54 -0.81 -4.95 2.04
C ILE A 54 -1.92 -5.51 2.91
N PHE A 55 -2.62 -4.63 3.62
CA PHE A 55 -3.71 -4.95 4.53
C PHE A 55 -5.00 -4.25 4.08
N GLU A 56 -6.14 -4.94 4.20
CA GLU A 56 -7.47 -4.33 4.09
C GLU A 56 -8.15 -4.47 5.46
N THR A 57 -8.58 -3.36 6.05
CA THR A 57 -9.04 -3.29 7.45
C THR A 57 -10.55 -3.51 7.56
N LEU A 58 -11.33 -2.96 6.62
CA LEU A 58 -12.77 -3.17 6.57
C LEU A 58 -13.23 -3.30 5.12
N ARG A 59 -14.10 -4.27 4.83
CA ARG A 59 -14.85 -4.26 3.58
C ARG A 59 -15.93 -3.18 3.71
N ALA A 60 -15.95 -2.21 2.79
CA ALA A 60 -17.08 -1.30 2.65
C ALA A 60 -18.34 -2.11 2.27
N THR A 61 -19.10 -2.55 3.27
CA THR A 61 -20.44 -3.09 3.05
C THR A 61 -21.39 -1.91 2.94
N GLY A 62 -21.77 -1.59 1.71
CA GLY A 62 -22.70 -0.53 1.36
C GLY A 62 -22.09 0.44 0.35
N ILE A 63 -22.72 0.52 -0.83
CA ILE A 63 -22.44 1.35 -2.04
C ILE A 63 -21.51 0.79 -3.13
N GLY A 64 -20.96 -0.43 -3.01
CA GLY A 64 -20.06 -0.99 -4.05
C GLY A 64 -20.17 -2.49 -4.33
N GLU A 65 -21.11 -3.21 -3.69
CA GLU A 65 -21.21 -4.67 -3.82
C GLU A 65 -21.49 -5.13 -5.27
N ASP A 66 -22.24 -4.34 -6.04
CA ASP A 66 -22.71 -4.72 -7.38
C ASP A 66 -21.59 -4.72 -8.44
N LEU A 67 -20.56 -3.88 -8.29
CA LEU A 67 -19.44 -3.80 -9.25
C LEU A 67 -18.35 -4.84 -8.97
N ARG A 68 -18.24 -5.34 -7.74
CA ARG A 68 -17.20 -6.32 -7.35
C ARG A 68 -17.66 -7.77 -7.50
N GLN A 69 -18.96 -8.04 -7.58
CA GLN A 69 -19.49 -9.40 -7.81
C GLN A 69 -19.03 -9.99 -9.16
N GLN A 70 -18.73 -9.14 -10.17
CA GLN A 70 -18.24 -9.57 -11.48
C GLN A 70 -16.77 -10.04 -11.48
N ARG A 71 -15.95 -9.67 -10.48
CA ARG A 71 -14.52 -9.99 -10.41
C ARG A 71 -14.17 -11.01 -9.32
N GLY A 72 -14.88 -12.14 -9.29
CA GLY A 72 -14.42 -13.42 -8.70
C GLY A 72 -13.66 -13.33 -7.37
N ARG A 73 -14.36 -13.58 -6.26
CA ARG A 73 -13.84 -13.72 -4.89
C ARG A 73 -12.44 -14.36 -4.84
N ARG A 74 -11.46 -13.64 -4.30
CA ARG A 74 -10.22 -14.24 -3.77
C ARG A 74 -10.02 -13.76 -2.33
N PRO A 75 -9.63 -14.66 -1.41
CA PRO A 75 -9.33 -14.30 -0.04
C PRO A 75 -8.14 -13.33 0.02
N ILE A 76 -8.03 -12.66 1.17
CA ILE A 76 -6.95 -11.76 1.58
C ILE A 76 -5.63 -12.35 1.10
N ARG A 77 -4.97 -11.64 0.20
CA ARG A 77 -3.72 -12.09 -0.39
C ARG A 77 -2.61 -11.29 0.27
N ILE A 78 -1.86 -11.91 1.17
CA ILE A 78 -0.51 -11.45 1.50
C ILE A 78 0.28 -11.57 0.20
N LEU A 79 0.29 -10.49 -0.58
CA LEU A 79 1.14 -10.35 -1.74
C LEU A 79 2.45 -9.76 -1.23
N SER A 80 3.30 -10.60 -0.67
CA SER A 80 4.72 -10.29 -0.55
C SER A 80 5.33 -10.32 -1.95
N ARG A 81 5.00 -9.31 -2.77
CA ARG A 81 5.81 -8.97 -3.93
C ARG A 81 6.73 -7.86 -3.47
N GLU A 82 8.03 -8.08 -3.58
CA GLU A 82 9.01 -6.99 -3.58
C GLU A 82 8.72 -6.13 -4.82
N ILE A 83 7.81 -5.16 -4.70
CA ILE A 83 7.42 -4.28 -5.80
C ILE A 83 8.58 -3.34 -6.17
N THR A 84 9.54 -3.12 -5.25
CA THR A 84 10.62 -2.13 -5.42
C THR A 84 12.03 -2.68 -5.64
N ARG A 85 12.29 -4.01 -5.62
CA ARG A 85 13.66 -4.51 -5.83
C ARG A 85 14.08 -4.41 -7.31
N ARG A 86 14.47 -3.22 -7.75
CA ARG A 86 15.41 -3.03 -8.86
C ARG A 86 16.54 -2.09 -8.45
N ARG A 87 17.61 -2.75 -7.99
CA ARG A 87 19.05 -2.37 -7.95
C ARG A 87 19.60 -1.83 -6.61
N PRO A 88 20.86 -2.19 -6.30
CA PRO A 88 21.49 -1.87 -5.03
C PRO A 88 21.97 -0.41 -5.05
N PHE A 89 21.74 0.28 -3.95
CA PHE A 89 22.36 1.57 -3.70
C PHE A 89 23.89 1.39 -3.65
N HIS A 90 24.59 2.00 -4.59
CA HIS A 90 26.02 2.33 -4.45
C HIS A 90 26.09 3.82 -4.17
N ILE A 91 26.35 4.14 -2.90
CA ILE A 91 26.74 5.45 -2.43
C ILE A 91 28.26 5.58 -2.67
N TRP A 92 28.67 6.57 -3.47
CA TRP A 92 29.99 7.18 -3.44
C TRP A 92 29.82 8.60 -2.89
#